data_AF-A0A814DC88-F1
#
_entry.id   AF-A0A814DC88-F1
#
_cell.length_a   1.000
_cell.length_b   1.000
_cell.length_c   1.000
_cell.angle_alpha   90.00
_cell.angle_beta   90.00
_cell.angle_gamma   90.00
#
_symmetry.space_group_name_H-M   'P 1'
#
loop_
_entity.id
_entity.type
_entity.pdbx_description
1 polymer ?
#
loop_
_entity_poly.entity_id
_entity_poly.type
_entity_poly.pdbx_seq_one_letter_code
_entity_poly.pdbx_strand_id
1 'polypeptide(L)'
;MAQVDLMNRDPQNMNNYIQVEFDDVLAEPTGTHSIDCVWRNSHKCFTCGKNLCYKILTILTGIFVALGWGCTFACVSYSVIWCIAPCMRLLHVCLNPTKRILSICLSSCVGPCMETYGLIFSRIHVTNSQGEPPKPIDYMVGAESGKVKNFK
;
A
#
# COMPACT_ATOMS: atom_id res chain seq x y z
N MET A 1 19.62 -3.97 27.75
CA MET A 1 20.05 -4.59 26.47
C MET A 1 18.87 -5.42 25.98
N ALA A 2 18.39 -5.19 24.75
CA ALA A 2 17.37 -6.07 24.19
C ALA A 2 17.95 -7.50 24.12
N GLN A 3 17.23 -8.48 24.67
CA GLN A 3 17.64 -9.86 24.60
C GLN A 3 17.48 -10.37 23.17
N VAL A 4 18.52 -10.97 22.61
CA VAL A 4 18.45 -11.59 21.29
C VAL A 4 17.60 -12.85 21.39
N ASP A 5 16.51 -12.91 20.62
CA ASP A 5 15.69 -14.12 20.50
C ASP A 5 16.43 -15.15 19.63
N LEU A 6 16.71 -16.32 20.22
CA LEU A 6 17.42 -17.40 19.56
C LEU A 6 16.48 -18.39 18.87
N MET A 7 15.20 -18.40 19.23
CA MET A 7 14.18 -19.29 18.69
C MET A 7 13.49 -18.65 17.50
N ASN A 8 13.06 -17.40 17.63
CA ASN A 8 12.45 -16.64 16.54
C ASN A 8 13.40 -15.54 16.04
N ARG A 9 14.13 -15.84 14.97
CA ARG A 9 15.08 -14.89 14.34
C ARG A 9 14.42 -13.94 13.33
N ASP A 10 13.15 -14.12 13.02
CA ASP A 10 12.37 -13.23 12.14
C ASP A 10 11.02 -12.85 12.79
N PRO A 11 11.04 -12.08 13.89
CA PRO A 11 9.82 -11.73 14.64
C PRO A 11 8.88 -10.80 13.88
N GLN A 12 9.34 -10.15 12.81
CA GLN A 12 8.52 -9.27 11.96
C GLN A 12 8.11 -9.96 10.66
N ASN A 13 8.50 -11.23 10.50
CA ASN A 13 8.19 -12.06 9.36
C ASN A 13 8.52 -11.40 8.01
N MET A 14 9.69 -10.76 7.95
CA MET A 14 10.14 -10.03 6.76
C MET A 14 10.54 -10.99 5.63
N ASN A 15 10.88 -12.22 5.97
CA ASN A 15 11.46 -13.20 5.06
C ASN A 15 10.47 -14.33 4.70
N ASN A 16 9.16 -14.09 4.77
CA ASN A 16 8.14 -15.07 4.35
C ASN A 16 8.38 -15.62 2.94
N TYR A 17 8.78 -14.77 2.00
CA TYR A 17 8.92 -15.13 0.59
C TYR A 17 10.07 -16.11 0.29
N ILE A 18 11.03 -16.29 1.21
CA ILE A 18 12.12 -17.27 1.06
C ILE A 18 11.84 -18.59 1.79
N GLN A 19 10.70 -18.71 2.47
CA GLN A 19 10.28 -19.95 3.10
C GLN A 19 9.80 -20.91 2.00
N VAL A 20 10.73 -21.71 1.48
CA VAL A 20 10.47 -22.72 0.47
C VAL A 20 10.56 -24.10 1.13
N GLU A 21 9.47 -24.84 1.08
CA GLU A 21 9.36 -26.21 1.57
C GLU A 21 9.65 -27.24 0.46
N PHE A 22 9.81 -28.51 0.83
CA PHE A 22 10.09 -29.58 -0.14
C PHE A 22 8.95 -29.74 -1.14
N ASP A 23 7.71 -29.69 -0.64
CA ASP A 23 6.51 -29.85 -1.45
C ASP A 23 6.32 -28.66 -2.40
N ASP A 24 6.76 -27.46 -2.04
CA ASP A 24 6.71 -26.29 -2.95
C ASP A 24 7.56 -26.47 -4.21
N VAL A 25 8.60 -27.30 -4.16
CA VAL A 25 9.56 -27.49 -5.26
C VAL A 25 9.27 -28.77 -6.05
N LEU A 26 8.93 -29.85 -5.35
CA LEU A 26 8.88 -31.20 -5.92
C LEU A 26 7.53 -31.89 -5.74
N ALA A 27 6.46 -31.18 -5.35
CA ALA A 27 5.13 -31.77 -5.14
C ALA A 27 4.74 -32.73 -6.27
N GLU A 28 4.42 -33.96 -5.88
CA GLU A 28 3.88 -34.98 -6.76
C GLU A 28 2.33 -34.94 -6.73
N PRO A 29 1.65 -35.04 -7.90
CA PRO A 29 0.20 -35.08 -7.95
C PRO A 29 -0.34 -36.45 -7.51
N THR A 30 -1.59 -36.49 -7.00
CA THR A 30 -2.21 -37.71 -6.44
C THR A 30 -2.28 -38.90 -7.41
N GLY A 31 -2.28 -38.66 -8.72
CA GLY A 31 -2.32 -39.70 -9.76
C GLY A 31 -0.97 -40.35 -10.09
N THR A 32 0.15 -39.74 -9.68
CA THR A 32 1.51 -40.19 -10.03
C THR A 32 2.45 -39.91 -8.86
N HIS A 33 2.43 -40.78 -7.85
CA HIS A 33 3.34 -40.69 -6.70
C HIS A 33 4.51 -41.69 -6.83
N SER A 34 5.69 -41.24 -6.43
CA SER A 34 6.87 -42.07 -6.24
C SER A 34 6.72 -42.95 -5.00
N ILE A 35 7.49 -44.04 -4.93
CA ILE A 35 7.44 -44.98 -3.81
C ILE A 35 7.74 -44.25 -2.49
N ASP A 36 6.94 -44.49 -1.44
CA ASP A 36 7.00 -43.81 -0.13
C ASP A 36 8.41 -43.70 0.48
N CYS A 37 9.24 -44.72 0.29
CA CYS A 37 10.63 -44.76 0.75
C CYS A 37 11.47 -43.66 0.07
N VAL A 38 11.34 -43.54 -1.25
CA VAL A 38 12.06 -42.56 -2.06
C VAL A 38 11.59 -41.16 -1.68
N TRP A 39 10.28 -40.94 -1.63
CA TRP A 39 9.70 -39.65 -1.25
C TRP A 39 10.21 -39.17 0.12
N ARG A 40 10.17 -40.04 1.13
CA ARG A 40 10.63 -39.72 2.49
C ARG A 40 12.13 -39.46 2.56
N ASN A 41 12.94 -40.23 1.82
CA ASN A 41 14.39 -40.02 1.80
C ASN A 41 14.75 -38.72 1.07
N SER A 42 14.08 -38.43 -0.05
CA SER A 42 14.24 -37.17 -0.80
C SER A 42 13.90 -35.96 0.07
N HIS A 43 12.77 -36.00 0.79
CA HIS A 43 12.41 -34.94 1.75
C HIS A 43 13.51 -34.72 2.79
N LYS A 44 13.97 -35.80 3.45
CA LYS A 44 15.05 -35.69 4.45
C LYS A 44 16.35 -35.15 3.87
N CYS A 45 16.75 -35.62 2.69
CA CYS A 45 17.96 -35.18 2.00
C CYS A 45 17.88 -33.70 1.65
N PHE A 46 16.74 -33.24 1.09
CA PHE A 46 16.50 -31.85 0.75
C PHE A 46 16.57 -30.94 1.98
N THR A 47 15.83 -31.27 3.05
CA THR A 47 15.83 -30.46 4.29
C THR A 47 17.22 -30.41 4.92
N CYS A 48 17.92 -31.54 4.99
CA CYS A 48 19.27 -31.61 5.56
C CYS A 48 20.28 -30.82 4.71
N GLY A 49 20.29 -31.03 3.39
CA GLY A 49 21.19 -30.36 2.47
C GLY A 49 21.04 -28.84 2.49
N LYS A 50 19.80 -28.35 2.41
CA LYS A 50 19.49 -26.92 2.51
C LYS A 50 19.96 -26.33 3.84
N ASN A 51 19.64 -26.99 4.95
CA ASN A 51 19.98 -26.49 6.29
C ASN A 51 21.49 -26.52 6.55
N LEU A 52 22.19 -27.56 6.08
CA LEU A 52 23.65 -27.67 6.22
C LEU A 52 24.35 -26.60 5.39
N CYS A 53 23.98 -26.45 4.11
CA CYS A 53 24.54 -25.44 3.23
C CYS A 53 24.36 -24.02 3.81
N TYR A 54 23.14 -23.69 4.24
CA TYR A 54 22.85 -22.40 4.87
C TYR A 54 23.69 -22.16 6.14
N LYS A 55 23.82 -23.17 7.01
CA LYS A 55 24.63 -23.06 8.23
C LYS A 55 26.11 -22.84 7.92
N ILE A 56 26.68 -23.56 6.95
CA ILE A 56 28.08 -23.39 6.54
C ILE A 56 28.31 -21.97 6.01
N LEU A 57 27.45 -21.50 5.10
CA LEU A 57 27.54 -20.13 4.57
C LEU A 57 27.47 -19.08 5.68
N THR A 58 26.56 -19.27 6.63
CA THR A 58 26.36 -18.36 7.77
C THR A 58 27.57 -18.37 8.72
N ILE A 59 28.21 -19.52 8.95
CA ILE A 59 29.42 -19.61 9.77
C ILE A 59 30.58 -18.85 9.11
N LEU A 60 30.74 -19.00 7.80
CA LEU A 60 31.84 -18.38 7.07
C LEU A 60 31.69 -16.86 6.96
N THR A 61 30.47 -16.35 6.80
CA THR A 61 30.24 -14.94 6.41
C THR A 61 29.37 -14.14 7.36
N GLY A 62 28.61 -14.78 8.26
CA GLY A 62 27.54 -14.14 9.02
C GLY A 62 28.01 -12.98 9.91
N ILE A 63 29.13 -13.14 10.61
CA ILE A 63 29.67 -12.10 11.51
C ILE A 63 30.15 -10.88 10.71
N PHE A 64 30.84 -11.10 9.59
CA PHE A 64 31.35 -10.02 8.75
C PHE A 64 30.21 -9.22 8.11
N VAL A 65 29.18 -9.91 7.62
CA VAL A 65 27.99 -9.27 7.06
C VAL A 65 27.23 -8.49 8.14
N ALA A 66 27.06 -9.06 9.33
CA ALA A 66 26.40 -8.38 10.45
C ALA A 66 27.15 -7.11 10.87
N LEU A 67 28.50 -7.16 10.93
CA LEU A 67 29.33 -5.99 11.20
C LEU A 67 29.18 -4.92 10.11
N GLY A 68 29.19 -5.34 8.84
CA GLY A 68 28.99 -4.43 7.70
C GLY A 68 27.66 -3.67 7.81
N TRP A 69 26.56 -4.38 8.02
CA TRP A 69 25.25 -3.75 8.23
C TRP A 69 25.22 -2.85 9.47
N GLY A 70 25.80 -3.28 10.59
CA GLY A 70 25.92 -2.46 11.80
C GLY A 70 26.62 -1.11 11.54
N CYS A 71 27.75 -1.12 10.83
CA CYS A 71 28.45 0.09 10.44
C CYS A 71 27.63 0.98 9.51
N THR A 72 26.93 0.41 8.52
CA THR A 72 26.08 1.21 7.60
C THR A 72 24.97 1.94 8.34
N PHE A 73 24.25 1.25 9.24
CA PHE A 73 23.20 1.87 10.04
C PHE A 73 23.73 2.89 11.04
N ALA A 74 24.95 2.69 11.57
CA ALA A 74 25.61 3.69 12.39
C ALA A 74 25.90 4.97 11.60
N CYS A 75 26.46 4.86 10.39
CA CYS A 75 26.71 6.01 9.52
C CYS A 75 25.41 6.73 9.13
N VAL A 76 24.37 6.00 8.74
CA VAL A 76 23.05 6.58 8.42
C VAL A 76 22.48 7.32 9.63
N SER A 77 22.51 6.70 10.80
CA SER A 77 22.02 7.33 12.04
C SER A 77 22.80 8.61 12.35
N TYR A 78 24.13 8.58 12.20
CA TYR A 78 24.96 9.76 12.38
C TYR A 78 24.56 10.88 11.41
N SER A 79 24.44 10.59 10.11
CA SER A 79 24.03 11.58 9.11
C SER A 79 22.64 12.16 9.39
N VAL A 80 21.68 11.32 9.83
CA VAL A 80 20.33 11.79 10.15
C VAL A 80 20.35 12.72 11.36
N ILE A 81 21.02 12.34 12.44
CA ILE A 81 21.00 13.07 13.71
C ILE A 81 21.82 14.38 13.60
N TRP A 82 23.02 14.30 13.03
CA TRP A 82 23.98 15.40 13.06
C TRP A 82 23.93 16.30 11.84
N CYS A 83 23.43 15.83 10.70
CA CYS A 83 23.36 16.63 9.48
C CYS A 83 21.92 16.92 9.06
N ILE A 84 21.10 15.88 8.85
CA ILE A 84 19.77 16.06 8.27
C ILE A 84 18.81 16.75 9.25
N ALA A 85 18.75 16.31 10.51
CA ALA A 85 17.87 16.90 11.50
C ALA A 85 18.10 18.42 11.71
N PRO A 86 19.33 18.93 11.87
CA PRO A 86 19.55 20.38 11.94
C PRO A 86 19.25 21.08 10.61
N CYS A 87 19.59 20.49 9.47
CA CYS A 87 19.21 21.05 8.16
C CYS A 87 17.70 21.17 8.01
N MET A 88 16.92 20.17 8.43
CA MET A 88 15.46 20.20 8.41
C MET A 88 14.91 21.29 9.33
N ARG A 89 15.52 21.49 10.50
CA ARG A 89 15.16 22.62 11.40
C ARG A 89 15.44 23.96 10.74
N LEU A 90 16.60 24.12 10.08
CA LEU A 90 16.95 25.34 9.37
C LEU A 90 15.99 25.62 8.22
N LEU A 91 15.73 24.62 7.37
CA LEU A 91 14.75 24.71 6.29
C LEU A 91 13.37 25.08 6.81
N HIS A 92 12.94 24.52 7.94
CA HIS A 92 11.67 24.88 8.54
C HIS A 92 11.62 26.35 8.94
N VAL A 93 12.68 26.89 9.56
CA VAL A 93 12.79 28.31 9.91
C VAL A 93 12.76 29.19 8.67
N CYS A 94 13.50 28.84 7.61
CA CYS A 94 13.54 29.60 6.36
C CYS A 94 12.22 29.56 5.58
N LEU A 95 11.55 28.40 5.53
CA LEU A 95 10.29 28.22 4.80
C LEU A 95 9.09 28.76 5.57
N ASN A 96 9.17 28.95 6.89
CA ASN A 96 8.07 29.46 7.70
C ASN A 96 7.50 30.81 7.17
N PRO A 97 8.29 31.86 6.90
CA PRO A 97 7.78 33.09 6.31
C PRO A 97 7.26 32.88 4.88
N THR A 98 7.95 32.07 4.06
CA THR A 98 7.52 31.77 2.68
C THR A 98 6.14 31.11 2.65
N LYS A 99 5.90 30.14 3.54
CA LYS A 99 4.59 29.50 3.70
C LYS A 99 3.50 30.53 4.06
N ARG A 100 3.82 31.49 4.91
CA ARG A 100 2.88 32.56 5.30
C ARG A 100 2.54 33.46 4.11
N ILE A 101 3.54 33.87 3.34
CA ILE A 101 3.33 34.69 2.12
C ILE A 101 2.50 33.91 1.10
N LEU A 102 2.85 32.65 0.83
CA LEU A 102 2.10 31.79 -0.08
C LEU A 102 0.65 31.62 0.36
N SER A 103 0.41 31.40 1.66
CA SER A 103 -0.96 31.30 2.21
C SER A 103 -1.77 32.58 1.99
N ILE A 104 -1.15 33.75 2.17
CA ILE A 104 -1.79 35.04 1.88
C ILE A 104 -2.11 35.13 0.38
N CYS A 105 -1.17 34.79 -0.51
CA CYS A 105 -1.40 34.80 -1.96
C CYS A 105 -2.54 33.86 -2.38
N LEU A 106 -2.57 32.64 -1.85
CA LEU A 106 -3.64 31.68 -2.12
C LEU A 106 -4.99 32.21 -1.62
N SER A 107 -5.02 32.75 -0.40
CA SER A 107 -6.26 33.28 0.18
C SER A 107 -6.79 34.48 -0.59
N SER A 108 -5.92 35.37 -1.06
CA SER A 108 -6.31 36.59 -1.77
C SER A 108 -6.67 36.35 -3.23
N CYS A 109 -6.00 35.41 -3.91
CA CYS A 109 -6.20 35.20 -5.35
C CYS A 109 -7.01 33.94 -5.65
N VAL A 110 -6.66 32.82 -5.04
CA VAL A 110 -7.25 31.52 -5.37
C VAL A 110 -8.56 31.32 -4.62
N GLY A 111 -8.67 31.81 -3.38
CA GLY A 111 -9.89 31.78 -2.58
C GLY A 111 -11.12 32.31 -3.33
N PRO A 112 -11.11 33.58 -3.80
CA PRO A 112 -12.22 34.17 -4.53
C PRO A 112 -12.56 33.43 -5.84
N CYS A 113 -11.54 32.94 -6.56
CA CYS A 113 -11.75 32.16 -7.78
C CYS A 113 -12.50 30.86 -7.47
N MET A 114 -12.06 30.11 -6.47
CA MET A 114 -12.68 28.84 -6.10
C MET A 114 -14.09 29.01 -5.54
N GLU A 115 -14.33 30.10 -4.79
CA GLU A 115 -15.68 30.47 -4.34
C GLU A 115 -16.60 30.73 -5.54
N THR A 116 -16.12 31.46 -6.55
CA THR A 116 -16.88 31.74 -7.78
C THR A 116 -17.17 30.45 -8.56
N TYR A 117 -16.19 29.54 -8.69
CA TYR A 117 -16.41 28.24 -9.33
C TYR A 117 -17.40 27.37 -8.53
N GLY A 118 -17.36 27.41 -7.19
CA GLY A 118 -18.32 26.73 -6.33
C GLY A 118 -19.75 27.21 -6.52
N LEU A 119 -19.96 28.51 -6.77
CA LEU A 119 -21.28 29.08 -7.03
C LEU A 119 -21.93 28.56 -8.33
N ILE A 120 -21.13 28.19 -9.33
CA ILE A 120 -21.63 27.58 -10.57
C ILE A 120 -22.34 26.24 -10.27
N PHE A 121 -21.80 25.45 -9.36
CA PHE A 121 -22.36 24.16 -8.95
C PHE A 121 -23.38 24.27 -7.79
N SER A 122 -23.40 25.41 -7.08
CA SER A 122 -24.24 25.63 -5.90
C SER A 122 -25.76 25.55 -6.18
N ARG A 123 -26.19 25.78 -7.42
CA ARG A 123 -27.62 25.79 -7.79
C ARG A 123 -28.17 24.45 -8.26
N ILE A 124 -27.37 23.38 -8.27
CA ILE A 124 -27.84 22.05 -8.64
C ILE A 124 -28.62 21.46 -7.46
N HIS A 125 -29.96 21.53 -7.53
CA HIS A 125 -30.86 20.88 -6.58
C HIS A 125 -31.23 19.49 -7.09
N VAL A 126 -30.70 18.44 -6.46
CA VAL A 126 -31.09 17.06 -6.75
C VAL A 126 -32.30 16.70 -5.91
N THR A 127 -33.48 16.71 -6.53
CA THR A 127 -34.71 16.24 -5.89
C THR A 127 -34.83 14.73 -6.13
N ASN A 128 -34.62 13.91 -5.09
CA ASN A 128 -34.96 12.50 -5.16
C ASN A 128 -36.48 12.35 -5.07
N SER A 129 -37.12 12.09 -6.21
CA SER A 129 -38.55 11.79 -6.26
C SER A 129 -38.83 10.41 -5.66
N GLN A 130 -39.66 10.35 -4.61
CA GLN A 130 -40.21 9.12 -4.03
C GLN A 130 -41.36 8.51 -4.88
N GLY A 131 -41.47 8.90 -6.15
CA GLY A 131 -42.46 8.35 -7.09
C GLY A 131 -41.92 7.11 -7.78
N GLU A 132 -42.82 6.19 -8.15
CA GLU A 132 -42.48 5.00 -8.92
C GLU A 132 -41.74 5.40 -10.21
N PRO A 133 -40.63 4.70 -10.57
CA PRO A 133 -39.72 5.16 -11.62
C PRO A 133 -40.47 5.45 -12.93
N PRO A 134 -40.09 6.51 -13.66
CA PRO A 134 -40.77 6.89 -14.89
C PRO A 134 -40.71 5.73 -15.89
N LYS A 135 -41.87 5.38 -16.44
CA LYS A 135 -41.99 4.30 -17.43
C LYS A 135 -41.16 4.63 -18.68
N PRO A 136 -40.49 3.64 -19.28
CA PRO A 136 -39.61 3.86 -20.43
C PRO A 136 -40.35 4.51 -21.61
N ILE A 137 -39.59 5.22 -22.42
CA ILE A 137 -40.03 6.23 -23.39
C ILE A 137 -40.89 5.64 -24.53
N ASP A 138 -40.98 4.32 -24.66
CA ASP A 138 -41.76 3.61 -25.69
C ASP A 138 -43.28 3.77 -25.59
N TYR A 139 -43.82 4.27 -24.48
CA TYR A 139 -45.28 4.28 -24.23
C TYR A 139 -46.03 5.56 -24.65
N MET A 140 -45.36 6.58 -25.21
CA MET A 140 -45.96 7.91 -25.47
C MET A 140 -46.40 8.17 -26.94
N VAL A 141 -46.45 7.16 -27.81
CA VAL A 141 -46.75 7.34 -29.25
C VAL A 141 -48.25 7.25 -29.62
N GLY A 142 -49.18 7.09 -28.68
CA GLY A 142 -50.60 7.03 -29.06
C GLY A 142 -51.61 7.41 -27.99
N ALA A 143 -52.12 8.64 -28.03
CA ALA A 143 -53.52 8.97 -27.75
C ALA A 143 -53.80 10.45 -28.05
N GLU A 144 -54.78 10.67 -28.93
CA GLU A 144 -55.22 11.92 -29.52
C GLU A 144 -56.12 12.80 -28.63
N SER A 145 -56.11 14.10 -28.97
CA SER A 145 -57.24 15.02 -29.16
C SER A 145 -58.38 15.16 -28.12
N GLY A 146 -58.54 16.40 -27.62
CA GLY A 146 -59.86 17.02 -27.49
C GLY A 146 -60.33 17.43 -26.09
N LYS A 147 -60.21 18.73 -25.76
CA LYS A 147 -61.36 19.60 -25.38
C LYS A 147 -60.92 21.02 -24.97
N VAL A 148 -61.37 21.99 -25.76
CA VAL A 148 -61.47 23.42 -25.42
C VAL A 148 -62.72 23.63 -24.55
N LYS A 149 -62.62 24.40 -23.46
CA LYS A 149 -63.77 25.15 -22.90
C LYS A 149 -63.33 26.53 -22.39
N ASN A 150 -64.04 27.53 -22.91
CA ASN A 150 -63.88 28.97 -22.73
C ASN A 150 -64.58 29.50 -21.47
N PHE A 151 -63.95 30.53 -20.90
CA PHE A 151 -64.46 31.84 -20.46
C PHE A 151 -65.83 31.96 -19.77
N LYS A 152 -65.81 32.44 -18.52
CA LYS A 152 -66.56 33.63 -18.10
C LYS A 152 -65.76 34.38 -17.04
#